data_AF-A0A969UGS1-F1
#
_entry.id   AF-A0A969UGS1-F1
#
_cell.length_a   1.000
_cell.length_b   1.000
_cell.length_c   1.000
_cell.angle_alpha   90.00
_cell.angle_beta   90.00
_cell.angle_gamma   90.00
#
_symmetry.space_group_name_H-M   'P 1'
#
loop_
_entity.id
_entity.type
_entity.pdbx_description
1 polymer ?
#
loop_
_entity_poly.entity_id
_entity_poly.type
_entity_poly.pdbx_seq_one_letter_code
_entity_poly.pdbx_strand_id
1 'polypeptide(L)'
;MYLLDTDTLTHLYRGNSNVIRQLKAVEDVDVGITIITKVEVLRGRIDYLLKAETGADLLKAQELLFRTEELLSQLLIVPMSQAASREFDRLRAVSKYRKIGRADLLIASITLANKATLITRNKRHFKQIPNLRVENWVD
;
A
#
# COMPACT_ATOMS: atom_id res chain seq x y z
N MET A 1 14.05 -4.58 -0.27
CA MET A 1 12.69 -4.37 0.26
C MET A 1 11.75 -3.95 -0.86
N TYR A 2 10.60 -4.61 -0.93
CA TYR A 2 9.49 -4.25 -1.81
C TYR A 2 8.28 -3.83 -0.98
N LEU A 3 7.62 -2.75 -1.40
CA LEU A 3 6.41 -2.25 -0.73
C LEU A 3 5.23 -2.34 -1.68
N LEU A 4 4.22 -3.11 -1.32
CA LEU A 4 3.01 -3.28 -2.12
C LEU A 4 2.04 -2.11 -1.84
N ASP A 5 1.43 -1.60 -2.90
CA ASP A 5 0.26 -0.71 -2.77
C ASP A 5 -1.03 -1.49 -2.47
N THR A 6 -2.11 -0.76 -2.19
CA THR A 6 -3.42 -1.33 -1.83
C THR A 6 -3.99 -2.25 -2.92
N ASP A 7 -3.83 -1.86 -4.19
CA ASP A 7 -4.30 -2.64 -5.33
C ASP A 7 -3.53 -3.96 -5.47
N THR A 8 -2.20 -3.89 -5.42
CA THR A 8 -1.33 -5.08 -5.52
C THR A 8 -1.56 -6.04 -4.36
N LEU A 9 -1.72 -5.52 -3.15
CA LEU A 9 -2.07 -6.32 -1.97
C LEU A 9 -3.39 -7.06 -2.17
N THR A 10 -4.39 -6.39 -2.74
CA THR A 10 -5.69 -7.00 -3.07
C THR A 10 -5.53 -8.13 -4.08
N HIS A 11 -4.70 -7.95 -5.11
CA HIS A 11 -4.39 -9.00 -6.09
C HIS A 11 -3.65 -10.19 -5.48
N LEU A 12 -2.71 -9.95 -4.57
CA LEU A 12 -2.03 -11.01 -3.82
C LEU A 12 -3.03 -11.88 -3.05
N TYR A 13 -3.93 -11.27 -2.27
CA TYR A 13 -4.94 -12.01 -1.50
C TYR A 13 -6.00 -12.71 -2.35
N ARG A 14 -6.19 -12.27 -3.60
CA ARG A 14 -7.04 -12.95 -4.59
C ARG A 14 -6.33 -14.09 -5.32
N GLY A 15 -5.06 -14.37 -4.99
CA GLY A 15 -4.30 -15.45 -5.59
C GLY A 15 -3.82 -15.14 -7.01
N ASN A 16 -3.58 -13.87 -7.34
CA ASN A 16 -3.05 -13.49 -8.66
C ASN A 16 -1.70 -14.21 -8.91
N SER A 17 -1.65 -15.02 -9.95
CA SER A 17 -0.51 -15.89 -10.25
C SER A 17 0.76 -15.13 -10.61
N ASN A 18 0.65 -13.96 -11.25
CA ASN A 18 1.79 -13.10 -11.56
C ASN A 18 2.39 -12.52 -10.29
N VAL A 19 1.55 -11.99 -9.40
CA VAL A 19 2.02 -11.43 -8.11
C VAL A 19 2.69 -12.52 -7.27
N ILE A 20 2.09 -13.71 -7.18
CA ILE A 20 2.69 -14.86 -6.48
C ILE A 20 4.02 -15.27 -7.11
N ARG A 21 4.11 -15.31 -8.43
CA ARG A 21 5.35 -15.66 -9.15
C ARG A 21 6.45 -14.66 -8.85
N GLN A 22 6.16 -13.37 -8.92
CA GLN A 22 7.13 -12.32 -8.60
C GLN A 22 7.56 -12.38 -7.13
N LEU A 23 6.62 -12.58 -6.21
CA LEU A 23 6.90 -12.75 -4.79
C LEU A 23 7.87 -13.91 -4.52
N LYS A 24 7.71 -15.03 -5.24
CA LYS A 24 8.64 -16.18 -5.17
C LYS A 24 10.00 -15.91 -5.81
N ALA A 25 10.06 -15.05 -6.83
CA ALA A 25 11.28 -14.75 -7.57
C ALA A 25 12.23 -13.80 -6.81
N VAL A 26 11.70 -13.00 -5.89
CA VAL A 26 12.49 -12.04 -5.08
C VAL A 26 12.97 -12.65 -3.76
N GLU A 27 13.28 -13.95 -3.74
CA GLU A 27 13.72 -14.74 -2.58
C GLU A 27 14.69 -13.96 -1.65
N ASP A 28 14.51 -14.10 -0.33
CA ASP A 28 15.26 -13.40 0.73
C ASP A 28 15.15 -11.86 0.79
N VAL A 29 14.16 -11.26 0.13
CA VAL A 29 13.88 -9.82 0.24
C VAL A 29 12.64 -9.54 1.08
N ASP A 30 12.75 -8.61 2.04
CA ASP A 30 11.60 -8.11 2.79
C ASP A 30 10.50 -7.58 1.84
N VAL A 31 9.30 -8.14 1.94
CA VAL A 31 8.10 -7.65 1.27
C VAL A 31 7.10 -7.20 2.32
N GLY A 32 6.62 -5.98 2.17
CA GLY A 32 5.71 -5.37 3.13
C GLY A 32 4.78 -4.36 2.49
N ILE A 33 4.12 -3.59 3.34
CA ILE A 33 3.29 -2.45 2.94
C ILE A 33 3.63 -1.24 3.80
N THR A 34 3.21 -0.06 3.36
CA THR A 34 3.32 1.13 4.19
C THR A 34 2.21 1.18 5.24
N ILE A 35 2.42 1.92 6.32
CA ILE A 35 1.34 2.24 7.27
C ILE A 35 0.16 2.94 6.59
N ILE A 36 0.40 3.68 5.51
CA ILE A 36 -0.67 4.37 4.76
C ILE A 36 -1.58 3.35 4.07
N THR A 37 -1.00 2.36 3.40
CA THR A 37 -1.71 1.22 2.79
C THR A 37 -2.55 0.48 3.83
N LYS A 38 -1.98 0.20 5.02
CA LYS A 38 -2.73 -0.40 6.14
C LYS A 38 -3.93 0.45 6.55
N VAL A 39 -3.74 1.76 6.72
CA VAL A 39 -4.81 2.70 7.10
C VAL A 39 -5.91 2.76 6.04
N GLU A 40 -5.57 2.78 4.75
CA GLU A 40 -6.55 2.80 3.66
C GLU A 40 -7.43 1.53 3.65
N VAL A 41 -6.79 0.37 3.77
CA VAL A 41 -7.50 -0.92 3.81
C VAL A 41 -8.43 -1.00 5.01
N LEU A 42 -7.94 -0.65 6.21
CA LEU A 42 -8.76 -0.67 7.43
C LEU A 42 -9.89 0.35 7.38
N ARG A 43 -9.65 1.55 6.85
CA ARG A 43 -10.70 2.55 6.66
C ARG A 43 -11.83 2.01 5.79
N GLY A 44 -11.52 1.36 4.67
CA GLY A 44 -12.53 0.74 3.81
C GLY A 44 -13.38 -0.31 4.53
N ARG A 45 -12.76 -1.11 5.42
CA ARG A 45 -13.49 -2.10 6.24
C ARG A 45 -14.36 -1.46 7.32
N ILE A 46 -13.85 -0.44 8.00
CA ILE A 46 -14.59 0.32 9.01
C ILE A 46 -15.78 1.02 8.36
N ASP A 47 -15.57 1.70 7.23
CA ASP A 47 -16.63 2.38 6.50
C ASP A 47 -17.71 1.39 6.02
N TYR A 48 -17.31 0.19 5.59
CA TYR A 48 -18.25 -0.87 5.20
C TYR A 48 -19.09 -1.36 6.39
N LEU A 49 -18.47 -1.56 7.55
CA LEU A 49 -19.15 -1.96 8.78
C LEU A 49 -20.16 -0.91 9.25
N LEU A 50 -19.78 0.38 9.23
CA LEU A 50 -20.64 1.48 9.67
C LEU A 50 -21.82 1.74 8.73
N LYS A 51 -21.75 1.30 7.47
CA LYS A 51 -22.80 1.45 6.45
C LYS A 51 -23.71 0.23 6.33
N ALA A 52 -23.51 -0.82 7.13
CA ALA A 52 -24.32 -2.02 7.08
C ALA A 52 -25.80 -1.71 7.42
N GLU A 53 -26.72 -2.11 6.53
CA GLU A 53 -28.16 -1.79 6.67
C GLU A 53 -28.94 -2.88 7.42
N THR A 54 -28.40 -4.10 7.45
CA THR A 54 -29.05 -5.26 8.09
C THR A 54 -28.13 -5.95 9.08
N GLY A 55 -28.71 -6.74 10.00
CA GLY A 55 -27.92 -7.56 10.93
C GLY A 55 -27.02 -8.57 10.21
N ALA A 56 -27.46 -9.12 9.08
CA ALA A 56 -26.65 -10.03 8.26
C ALA A 56 -25.45 -9.31 7.63
N ASP A 57 -25.66 -8.08 7.13
CA ASP A 57 -24.57 -7.25 6.60
C ASP A 57 -23.57 -6.87 7.70
N LEU A 58 -24.05 -6.57 8.91
CA LEU A 58 -23.20 -6.22 10.04
C LEU A 58 -22.28 -7.39 10.44
N LEU A 59 -22.83 -8.61 10.56
CA LEU A 59 -22.05 -9.81 10.87
C LEU A 59 -20.99 -10.07 9.79
N LYS A 60 -21.38 -9.97 8.51
CA LYS A 60 -20.46 -10.15 7.39
C LYS A 60 -19.36 -9.08 7.37
N ALA A 61 -19.71 -7.82 7.58
CA ALA A 61 -18.74 -6.73 7.60
C ALA A 61 -17.76 -6.86 8.76
N GLN A 62 -18.21 -7.31 9.93
CA GLN A 62 -17.37 -7.59 11.08
C GLN A 62 -16.37 -8.73 10.78
N GLU A 63 -16.85 -9.84 10.20
CA GLU A 63 -15.99 -10.95 9.80
C GLU A 63 -14.90 -10.48 8.81
N LEU A 64 -15.27 -9.67 7.82
CA LEU A 64 -14.31 -9.12 6.85
C LEU A 64 -13.28 -8.19 7.49
N LEU A 65 -13.66 -7.40 8.50
CA LEU A 65 -12.74 -6.55 9.25
C LEU A 65 -11.72 -7.41 9.99
N PHE A 66 -12.16 -8.38 10.80
CA PHE A 66 -11.27 -9.25 11.57
C PHE A 66 -10.32 -10.04 10.68
N ARG A 67 -10.83 -10.64 9.61
CA ARG A 67 -9.99 -11.33 8.63
C ARG A 67 -8.95 -10.41 8.00
N THR A 68 -9.33 -9.16 7.72
CA THR A 68 -8.39 -8.18 7.16
C THR A 68 -7.30 -7.81 8.17
N GLU A 69 -7.64 -7.64 9.45
CA GLU A 69 -6.66 -7.37 10.51
C GLU A 69 -5.66 -8.52 10.67
N GLU A 70 -6.13 -9.77 10.69
CA GLU A 70 -5.28 -10.96 10.76
C GLU A 70 -4.34 -11.09 9.55
N LEU A 71 -4.84 -10.82 8.35
CA LEU A 71 -4.00 -10.84 7.14
C LEU A 71 -2.94 -9.73 7.17
N LEU A 72 -3.30 -8.53 7.64
CA LEU A 72 -2.37 -7.41 7.75
C LEU A 72 -1.33 -7.61 8.86
N SER A 73 -1.64 -8.36 9.93
CA SER A 73 -0.68 -8.64 11.01
C SER A 73 0.45 -9.59 10.58
N GLN A 74 0.28 -10.30 9.46
CA GLN A 74 1.30 -11.18 8.89
C GLN A 74 2.31 -10.43 7.99
N LEU A 75 2.06 -9.14 7.69
CA LEU A 75 2.89 -8.35 6.80
C LEU A 75 3.85 -7.44 7.57
N LEU A 76 5.03 -7.22 6.99
CA LEU A 76 5.89 -6.12 7.41
C LEU A 76 5.17 -4.78 7.14
N ILE A 77 4.92 -4.01 8.20
CA ILE A 77 4.34 -2.66 8.10
C ILE A 77 5.43 -1.62 8.29
N VAL A 78 5.74 -0.87 7.24
CA VAL A 78 6.74 0.20 7.31
C VAL A 78 6.09 1.51 7.79
N PRO A 79 6.52 2.06 8.95
CA PRO A 79 5.92 3.25 9.52
C PRO A 79 6.39 4.53 8.81
N MET A 80 5.69 5.64 9.09
CA MET A 80 6.19 6.97 8.77
C MET A 80 7.33 7.32 9.73
N SER A 81 8.56 7.33 9.22
CA SER A 81 9.74 7.74 10.00
C SER A 81 10.04 9.23 9.83
N GLN A 82 10.95 9.77 10.64
CA GLN A 82 11.42 11.14 10.46
C GLN A 82 12.06 11.36 9.08
N ALA A 83 12.76 10.36 8.54
CA ALA A 83 13.31 10.42 7.19
C ALA A 83 12.20 10.47 6.12
N ALA A 84 11.16 9.66 6.27
CA ALA A 84 9.99 9.68 5.38
C ALA A 84 9.24 11.02 5.47
N SER A 85 9.13 11.62 6.65
CA SER A 85 8.56 12.97 6.81
C SER A 85 9.34 14.02 6.02
N ARG A 86 10.67 13.97 6.05
CA ARG A 86 11.51 14.90 5.27
C ARG A 86 11.34 14.69 3.76
N GLU A 87 11.25 13.45 3.30
CA GLU A 87 10.92 13.16 1.90
C GLU A 87 9.55 13.72 1.52
N PHE A 88 8.56 13.61 2.41
CA PHE A 88 7.24 14.18 2.17
C PHE A 88 7.26 15.70 1.99
N ASP A 89 7.97 16.42 2.87
CA ASP A 89 8.12 17.87 2.75
C ASP A 89 8.83 18.26 1.45
N ARG A 90 9.91 17.54 1.11
CA ARG A 90 10.65 17.72 -0.14
C ARG A 90 9.75 17.52 -1.36
N LEU A 91 8.97 16.44 -1.39
CA LEU A 91 8.07 16.15 -2.51
C LEU A 91 6.93 17.16 -2.61
N ARG A 92 6.31 17.56 -1.48
CA ARG A 92 5.20 18.51 -1.46
C ARG A 92 5.63 19.92 -1.89
N ALA A 93 6.89 20.31 -1.65
CA ALA A 93 7.44 21.59 -2.10
C ALA A 93 7.47 21.72 -3.64
N VAL A 94 7.58 20.60 -4.36
CA VAL A 94 7.64 20.60 -5.82
C VAL A 94 6.22 20.71 -6.40
N SER A 95 5.93 21.83 -7.07
CA SER A 95 4.62 22.15 -7.64
C SER A 95 4.06 21.05 -8.56
N LYS A 96 4.93 20.42 -9.36
CA LYS A 96 4.59 19.31 -10.27
C LYS A 96 3.93 18.14 -9.54
N TYR A 97 4.32 17.85 -8.30
CA TYR A 97 3.82 16.71 -7.54
C TYR A 97 2.53 16.99 -6.77
N ARG A 98 2.02 18.23 -6.78
CA ARG A 98 0.74 18.57 -6.14
C ARG A 98 -0.47 17.87 -6.76
N LYS A 99 -0.34 17.40 -8.00
CA LYS A 99 -1.37 16.60 -8.68
C LYS A 99 -1.37 15.12 -8.25
N ILE A 100 -0.31 14.67 -7.59
CA ILE A 100 -0.26 13.32 -7.01
C ILE A 100 -1.15 13.34 -5.76
N GLY A 101 -1.97 12.29 -5.58
CA GLY A 101 -2.81 12.16 -4.41
C GLY A 101 -2.00 12.22 -3.12
N ARG A 102 -2.62 12.73 -2.04
CA ARG A 102 -1.91 12.86 -0.75
C ARG A 102 -1.42 11.50 -0.23
N ALA A 103 -2.24 10.46 -0.35
CA ALA A 103 -1.86 9.10 0.06
C ALA A 103 -0.68 8.58 -0.77
N ASP A 104 -0.75 8.70 -2.10
CA ASP A 104 0.34 8.36 -3.02
C ASP A 104 1.65 9.09 -2.64
N LEU A 105 1.59 10.39 -2.31
CA LEU A 105 2.76 11.12 -1.85
C LEU A 105 3.34 10.57 -0.54
N LEU A 106 2.49 10.21 0.42
CA LEU A 106 2.94 9.63 1.68
C LEU A 106 3.58 8.24 1.45
N ILE A 107 2.98 7.41 0.60
CA ILE A 107 3.53 6.11 0.19
C ILE A 107 4.91 6.31 -0.46
N ALA A 108 4.99 7.19 -1.47
CA ALA A 108 6.25 7.49 -2.17
C ALA A 108 7.35 7.98 -1.20
N SER A 109 6.97 8.79 -0.21
CA SER A 109 7.90 9.32 0.79
C SER A 109 8.47 8.21 1.68
N ILE A 110 7.62 7.29 2.13
CA ILE A 110 8.04 6.10 2.90
C ILE A 110 8.94 5.21 2.03
N THR A 111 8.57 4.97 0.77
CA THR A 111 9.37 4.14 -0.14
C THR A 111 10.76 4.73 -0.37
N LEU A 112 10.86 6.03 -0.64
CA LEU A 112 12.14 6.72 -0.84
C LEU A 112 13.03 6.64 0.39
N ALA A 113 12.48 6.96 1.57
CA ALA A 113 13.24 6.96 2.81
C ALA A 113 13.82 5.59 3.18
N ASN A 114 13.14 4.51 2.79
CA ASN A 114 13.59 3.14 3.01
C ASN A 114 14.40 2.57 1.83
N LYS A 115 14.67 3.38 0.79
CA LYS A 115 15.29 2.94 -0.46
C LYS A 115 14.63 1.65 -0.98
N ALA A 116 13.30 1.56 -0.88
CA ALA A 116 12.53 0.41 -1.30
C ALA A 116 12.08 0.54 -2.77
N THR A 117 11.54 -0.54 -3.33
CA THR A 117 10.84 -0.50 -4.62
C THR A 117 9.34 -0.56 -4.37
N LEU A 118 8.58 0.39 -4.92
CA LEU A 118 7.12 0.42 -4.84
C LEU A 118 6.55 -0.51 -5.92
N ILE A 119 5.70 -1.46 -5.51
CA ILE A 119 4.93 -2.30 -6.42
C ILE A 119 3.54 -1.72 -6.55
N THR A 120 3.20 -1.25 -7.75
CA THR A 120 1.93 -0.62 -8.06
C THR A 120 1.57 -0.76 -9.53
N ARG A 121 0.27 -0.88 -9.82
CA ARG A 121 -0.25 -0.79 -11.20
C ARG A 121 -0.20 0.65 -11.71
N ASN A 122 -0.30 1.63 -10.82
CA ASN A 122 -0.42 3.06 -11.15
C ASN A 122 0.94 3.73 -11.40
N LYS A 123 1.84 3.05 -12.14
CA LYS A 123 3.22 3.51 -12.40
C LYS A 123 3.30 4.95 -12.91
N ARG A 124 2.31 5.40 -13.69
CA ARG A 124 2.26 6.75 -14.27
C ARG A 124 2.33 7.86 -13.22
N HIS A 125 1.69 7.69 -12.05
CA HIS A 125 1.67 8.71 -11.00
C HIS A 125 3.03 8.85 -10.32
N PHE A 126 3.75 7.74 -10.16
CA PHE A 126 4.99 7.67 -9.39
C PHE A 126 6.26 7.88 -10.24
N LYS A 127 6.23 7.54 -11.53
CA LYS A 127 7.37 7.69 -12.46
C LYS A 127 7.94 9.10 -12.56
N GLN A 128 7.16 10.13 -12.20
CA GLN A 128 7.62 11.51 -12.21
C GLN A 128 8.48 11.90 -11.01
N ILE A 129 8.55 11.05 -9.97
CA ILE A 129 9.33 11.26 -8.75
C ILE A 129 10.75 10.68 -8.96
N PRO A 130 11.80 11.51 -8.95
CA PRO A 130 13.18 11.05 -9.08
C PRO A 130 13.54 10.04 -8.00
N ASN A 131 14.35 9.04 -8.38
CA ASN A 131 14.90 8.01 -7.50
C ASN A 131 13.87 7.06 -6.85
N LEU A 132 12.58 7.24 -7.12
CA LEU A 132 11.56 6.30 -6.69
C LEU A 132 11.55 5.12 -7.67
N ARG A 133 11.94 3.93 -7.20
CA ARG A 133 11.85 2.69 -7.98
C ARG A 133 10.41 2.19 -7.95
N VAL A 134 9.88 1.89 -9.13
CA VAL A 134 8.48 1.49 -9.31
C VAL A 134 8.39 0.32 -10.27
N GLU A 135 7.74 -0.76 -9.84
CA GLU A 135 7.48 -1.95 -10.64
C GLU A 135 5.99 -2.28 -10.63
N ASN A 136 5.55 -3.11 -11.58
CA ASN A 136 4.20 -3.64 -11.63
C ASN A 136 4.31 -5.16 -11.70
N TRP A 137 3.69 -5.85 -10.74
CA TRP A 137 3.67 -7.31 -10.66
C TRP A 137 2.31 -7.93 -11.00
N VAL A 138 1.29 -7.09 -11.23
CA VAL A 138 -0.09 -7.57 -11.46
C VAL A 138 -0.30 -7.92 -12.92
N ASP A 139 0.18 -7.05 -13.81
CA ASP A 139 -0.04 -7.15 -15.26
C ASP A 139 1.00 -8.04 -15.94
#